data_AF-A0A8D5FNN1-F1
#
_entry.id   AF-A0A8D5FNN1-F1
#
_cell.length_a   1.000
_cell.length_b   1.000
_cell.length_c   1.000
_cell.angle_alpha   90.00
_cell.angle_beta   90.00
_cell.angle_gamma   90.00
#
_symmetry.space_group_name_H-M   'P 1'
#
loop_
_entity.id
_entity.type
_entity.pdbx_description
1 polymer ?
#
loop_
_entity_poly.entity_id
_entity_poly.type
_entity_poly.pdbx_seq_one_letter_code
_entity_poly.pdbx_strand_id
1 'polypeptide(L)' 'MNYKIKKLCLTCKYYRLKNSQSGVCRVDRKNSSDYPKKTNEDSCSRWLDCGQQYYIRVGWIKAKQAAE' A
#
# COMPACT_ATOMS: atom_id res chain seq x y z
N MET A 1 10.50 -2.39 -22.20
CA MET A 1 10.56 -1.28 -21.21
C MET A 1 10.64 -1.88 -19.81
N ASN A 2 11.81 -1.83 -19.17
CA ASN A 2 11.96 -2.27 -17.77
C ASN A 2 11.39 -1.21 -16.83
N TYR A 3 10.10 -1.30 -16.51
CA TYR A 3 9.51 -0.46 -15.47
C TYR A 3 9.99 -0.97 -14.11
N LYS A 4 11.01 -0.32 -13.52
CA LYS A 4 11.44 -0.62 -12.15
C LYS A 4 10.29 -0.24 -11.21
N ILE A 5 9.58 -1.24 -10.70
CA ILE A 5 8.54 -1.06 -9.69
C ILE A 5 9.18 -0.40 -8.46
N LYS A 6 8.70 0.78 -8.07
CA LYS A 6 9.15 1.44 -6.84
C LYS A 6 8.72 0.57 -5.65
N LYS A 7 9.64 0.28 -4.74
CA LYS A 7 9.39 -0.58 -3.55
C LYS A 7 8.64 0.18 -2.45
N LEU A 8 7.40 0.60 -2.71
CA LEU A 8 6.57 1.38 -1.81
C LEU A 8 5.46 0.54 -1.19
N CYS A 9 4.83 1.02 -0.12
CA CYS A 9 3.72 0.34 0.54
C CYS A 9 2.55 0.17 -0.44
N LEU A 10 2.26 1.15 -1.29
CA LEU A 10 1.21 1.04 -2.30
C LEU A 10 1.43 -0.14 -3.27
N THR A 11 2.68 -0.48 -3.59
CA THR A 11 3.08 -1.62 -4.44
C THR A 11 3.38 -2.90 -3.64
N CYS A 12 3.13 -2.90 -2.32
CA CYS A 12 3.45 -4.03 -1.45
C CYS A 12 2.28 -4.99 -1.23
N LYS A 13 2.52 -6.30 -1.31
CA LYS A 13 1.51 -7.37 -1.07
C LYS A 13 0.91 -7.30 0.33
N TYR A 14 1.69 -6.85 1.30
CA TYR A 14 1.29 -6.81 2.71
C TYR A 14 0.52 -5.55 3.10
N TYR A 15 0.54 -4.53 2.26
CA TYR A 15 -0.17 -3.29 2.50
C TYR A 15 -1.67 -3.46 2.31
N ARG A 16 -2.46 -2.98 3.25
CA ARG A 16 -3.92 -2.90 3.13
C ARG A 16 -4.30 -1.42 3.11
N LEU A 17 -4.69 -0.93 1.94
CA LEU A 17 -5.17 0.43 1.75
C LEU A 17 -6.44 0.66 2.59
N LYS A 18 -6.53 1.82 3.26
CA LYS A 18 -7.67 2.19 4.12
C LYS A 18 -8.34 3.48 3.67
N ASN A 19 -7.56 4.43 3.18
CA ASN A 19 -8.03 5.69 2.59
C ASN A 19 -7.14 6.05 1.40
N SER A 20 -7.42 7.17 0.74
CA SER A 20 -6.72 7.61 -0.48
C SER A 20 -5.21 7.83 -0.27
N GLN A 21 -4.77 8.11 0.96
CA GLN A 21 -3.38 8.51 1.26
C GLN A 21 -2.61 7.48 2.11
N SER A 22 -3.31 6.59 2.80
CA SER A 22 -2.73 5.73 3.83
C SER A 22 -3.50 4.41 4.03
N GLY A 23 -2.84 3.51 4.73
CA GLY A 23 -3.26 2.14 4.94
C GLY A 23 -2.49 1.54 6.10
N VAL A 24 -2.48 0.22 6.19
CA VAL A 24 -1.79 -0.50 7.26
C VAL A 24 -0.90 -1.61 6.71
N CYS A 25 0.22 -1.87 7.37
CA CYS A 25 1.10 -2.99 7.04
C CYS A 25 0.69 -4.24 7.82
N ARG A 26 0.31 -5.33 7.13
CA ARG A 26 -0.14 -6.58 7.77
C ARG A 26 0.98 -7.46 8.33
N VAL A 27 2.23 -7.17 8.00
CA VAL A 27 3.40 -7.94 8.45
C VAL A 27 4.08 -7.33 9.67
N ASP A 28 3.93 -6.02 9.84
CA ASP A 28 4.53 -5.28 10.95
C ASP A 28 3.54 -5.23 12.12
N ARG A 29 3.07 -6.40 12.59
CA ARG A 29 2.24 -6.48 13.79
C ARG A 29 3.18 -6.34 15.00
N LYS A 30 3.39 -5.12 15.48
CA LYS A 30 3.93 -4.93 16.84
C LYS A 30 2.91 -5.52 17.82
N ASN A 31 3.36 -6.09 18.94
CA ASN A 31 2.60 -6.87 19.95
C ASN A 31 1.20 -6.36 20.41
N SER A 32 0.73 -5.21 19.92
CA SER A 32 -0.62 -4.72 20.08
C SER A 32 -1.55 -5.32 18.99
N SER A 33 -2.85 -5.37 19.26
CA SER A 33 -3.84 -5.84 18.27
C SER A 33 -3.96 -4.93 17.03
N ASP A 34 -3.22 -3.82 16.99
CA ASP A 34 -3.31 -2.77 15.98
C ASP A 34 -2.16 -2.83 14.97
N TYR A 35 -2.47 -2.61 13.68
CA TYR A 35 -1.48 -2.60 12.61
C TYR A 35 -0.94 -1.17 12.42
N PRO A 36 0.37 -0.98 12.21
CA PRO A 36 0.94 0.34 12.04
C PRO A 36 0.38 0.99 10.77
N LYS A 37 -0.11 2.22 10.94
CA LYS A 37 -0.49 3.09 9.83
C LYS A 37 0.74 3.40 8.99
N LYS A 38 0.62 3.27 7.68
CA LYS A 38 1.65 3.53 6.67
C LYS A 38 1.09 4.39 5.55
N THR A 39 1.90 5.32 5.07
CA THR A 39 1.59 6.11 3.86
C THR A 39 1.73 5.23 2.62
N ASN A 40 1.18 5.68 1.49
CA ASN A 40 1.36 5.00 0.20
C ASN A 40 2.83 4.94 -0.24
N GLU A 41 3.64 5.90 0.22
CA GLU A 41 5.03 6.14 -0.19
C GLU A 41 6.07 5.55 0.79
N ASP A 42 5.63 5.03 1.94
CA ASP A 42 6.53 4.34 2.87
C ASP A 42 7.13 3.09 2.24
N SER A 43 8.32 2.68 2.69
CA SER A 43 8.97 1.43 2.25
C SER A 43 9.59 0.69 3.42
N CYS A 44 9.84 -0.61 3.28
CA CYS A 44 10.59 -1.39 4.26
C CYS A 44 11.28 -2.60 3.61
N SER A 45 12.19 -3.23 4.35
CA SER A 45 12.94 -4.41 3.90
C SER A 45 12.08 -5.65 3.65
N ARG A 46 10.87 -5.71 4.24
CA ARG A 46 9.90 -6.81 4.07
C ARG A 46 8.98 -6.61 2.86
N TRP A 47 9.27 -5.64 1.99
CA TRP A 47 8.47 -5.36 0.79
C TRP A 47 8.43 -6.57 -0.14
N LEU A 48 7.25 -6.84 -0.69
CA LEU A 48 7.04 -7.88 -1.70
C LEU A 48 6.06 -7.34 -2.74
N ASP A 49 6.32 -7.59 -4.02
CA ASP A 49 5.49 -7.09 -5.11
C ASP A 49 4.03 -7.57 -4.97
N CYS A 50 3.09 -6.65 -5.14
CA CYS A 50 1.65 -6.96 -5.15
C CYS A 50 1.10 -7.23 -6.57
N GLY A 51 1.90 -7.00 -7.61
CA GLY A 51 1.51 -7.23 -9.00
C GLY A 51 0.24 -6.45 -9.37
N GLN A 52 -0.76 -7.15 -9.91
CA GLN A 52 -2.02 -6.53 -10.37
C GLN A 52 -2.79 -5.77 -9.28
N GLN A 53 -2.59 -6.12 -8.01
CA GLN A 53 -3.23 -5.44 -6.88
C GLN A 53 -2.87 -3.94 -6.82
N TYR A 54 -1.71 -3.55 -7.36
CA TYR A 54 -1.33 -2.15 -7.46
C TYR A 54 -2.35 -1.34 -8.28
N TYR A 55 -2.74 -1.84 -9.45
CA TYR A 55 -3.66 -1.14 -10.35
C TYR A 55 -5.06 -1.04 -9.76
N ILE A 56 -5.52 -2.07 -9.05
CA ILE A 56 -6.79 -2.05 -8.31
C ILE A 56 -6.78 -0.94 -7.26
N ARG A 57 -5.69 -0.84 -6.48
CA ARG A 57 -5.54 0.21 -5.44
C ARG A 57 -5.51 1.60 -6.06
N VAL A 58 -4.75 1.80 -7.14
CA VAL A 58 -4.69 3.09 -7.84
C VAL A 58 -6.07 3.48 -8.39
N GLY A 59 -6.79 2.53 -9.00
CA GLY A 59 -8.16 2.76 -9.47
C GLY A 59 -9.09 3.20 -8.34
N TRP A 60 -9.01 2.54 -7.20
CA TRP A 60 -9.80 2.90 -6.02
C TRP A 60 -9.43 4.28 -5.45
N ILE A 61 -8.14 4.64 -5.38
CA ILE A 61 -7.69 5.96 -4.92
C ILE A 61 -8.24 7.06 -5.84
N LYS A 62 -8.15 6.88 -7.16
CA LYS A 62 -8.67 7.84 -8.14
C LYS A 62 -10.18 8.01 -8.01
N ALA A 63 -10.93 6.91 -7.87
CA ALA A 63 -12.37 6.96 -7.69
C ALA A 63 -12.77 7.68 -6.38
N LYS A 64 -12.00 7.47 -5.30
CA LYS A 64 -12.19 8.19 -4.03
C LYS A 64 -11.95 9.68 -4.16
N GLN A 65 -10.86 10.08 -4.81
CA GLN A 65 -10.50 11.50 -5.00
C GLN A 65 -11.48 12.24 -5.91
N ALA A 66 -12.10 11.55 -6.88
CA ALA A 66 -13.10 12.16 -7.77
C ALA A 66 -14.48 12.34 -7.12
N ALA A 67 -14.73 11.68 -5.98
CA ALA A 67 -15.97 11.77 -5.22
C ALA A 67 -15.88 12.77 -4.04
N GLU A 68 -14.69 13.33 -3.80
CA GLU A 68 -14.42 14.42 -2.85
C GLU A 68 -14.44 15.77 -3.59
#